data_AF-A0A1A8FI98-F1
#
_entry.id   AF-A0A1A8FI98-F1
#
_cell.length_a   1.000
_cell.length_b   1.000
_cell.length_c   1.000
_cell.angle_alpha   90.00
_cell.angle_beta   90.00
_cell.angle_gamma   90.00
#
_symmetry.space_group_name_H-M   'P 1'
#
loop_
_entity.id
_entity.type
_entity.pdbx_description
1 polymer ?
#
loop_
_entity_poly.entity_id
_entity_poly.type
_entity_poly.pdbx_seq_one_letter_code
_entity_poly.pdbx_strand_id
1 'polypeptide(L)'
;EQIRQRIVEELKKTEINLPLTGKMMQTTFALRRQAIVMSSPPVSDLIDMWPALRMESEVHAEFQRITNQNLPNTFYAELDRHLPRLMTLFRQKASKTGSIADALAGMLKVHDEQEFHDIHTRRTTVLHCLPVREDVSGFFRTCPDTSAEP
;
A
#
# COMPACT_ATOMS: atom_id res chain seq x y z
N GLU A 1 6.76 17.85 -19.67
CA GLU A 1 7.95 17.03 -19.96
C GLU A 1 9.19 17.41 -19.14
N GLN A 2 9.71 18.64 -19.22
CA GLN A 2 10.92 19.04 -18.49
C GLN A 2 10.85 18.80 -16.96
N ILE A 3 9.73 19.10 -16.31
CA ILE A 3 9.56 18.85 -14.86
C ILE A 3 9.59 17.36 -14.53
N ARG A 4 9.08 16.50 -15.41
CA ARG A 4 9.11 15.03 -15.24
C ARG A 4 10.56 14.53 -15.19
N GLN A 5 11.39 15.00 -16.13
CA GLN A 5 12.81 14.65 -16.16
C GLN A 5 13.53 15.12 -14.89
N ARG A 6 13.22 16.33 -14.39
CA ARG A 6 13.79 16.84 -13.13
C ARG A 6 13.39 16.00 -11.91
N ILE A 7 12.19 15.41 -11.89
CA ILE A 7 11.80 14.46 -10.83
C ILE A 7 12.68 13.21 -10.90
N VAL A 8 12.89 12.65 -12.09
CA VAL A 8 13.77 11.48 -12.28
C VAL A 8 15.20 11.79 -11.83
N GLU A 9 15.72 12.97 -12.18
CA GLU A 9 17.06 13.41 -11.76
C GLU A 9 17.17 13.62 -10.24
N GLU A 10 16.15 14.20 -9.62
CA GLU A 10 16.10 14.40 -8.16
C GLU A 10 16.15 13.05 -7.42
N LEU A 11 15.43 12.05 -7.91
CA LEU A 11 15.38 10.72 -7.29
C LEU A 11 16.64 9.87 -7.48
N LYS A 12 17.57 10.30 -8.34
CA LYS A 12 18.88 9.67 -8.49
C LYS A 12 19.89 10.15 -7.44
N LYS A 13 19.57 11.21 -6.69
CA LYS A 13 20.46 11.76 -5.66
C LYS A 13 20.48 10.87 -4.42
N THR A 14 21.62 10.86 -3.73
CA THR A 14 21.76 10.20 -2.42
C THR A 14 20.81 10.80 -1.39
N GLU A 15 20.67 12.13 -1.39
CA GLU A 15 19.73 12.85 -0.55
C GLU A 15 18.62 13.43 -1.43
N ILE A 16 17.43 12.84 -1.32
CA ILE A 16 16.25 13.25 -2.08
C ILE A 16 15.57 14.41 -1.37
N ASN A 17 15.37 15.53 -2.07
CA ASN A 17 14.58 16.64 -1.55
C ASN A 17 13.08 16.33 -1.64
N LEU A 18 12.50 15.79 -0.57
CA LEU A 18 11.08 15.42 -0.51
C LEU A 18 10.13 16.61 -0.78
N PRO A 19 10.31 17.80 -0.16
CA PRO A 19 9.45 18.95 -0.47
C PRO A 19 9.48 19.38 -1.94
N LEU A 20 10.66 19.40 -2.56
CA LEU A 20 10.81 19.74 -3.97
C LEU A 20 10.15 18.68 -4.86
N THR A 21 10.37 17.40 -4.56
CA THR A 21 9.75 16.27 -5.27
C THR A 21 8.23 16.38 -5.22
N GLY A 22 7.65 16.59 -4.02
CA GLY A 22 6.21 16.74 -3.85
C GLY A 22 5.64 17.95 -4.61
N LYS A 23 6.37 19.07 -4.67
CA LYS A 23 5.98 20.24 -5.49
C LYS A 23 6.01 19.94 -6.98
N MET A 24 7.05 19.26 -7.47
CA MET A 24 7.16 18.89 -8.87
C MET A 24 6.09 17.87 -9.26
N MET A 25 5.82 16.89 -8.38
CA MET A 25 4.73 15.94 -8.53
C MET A 25 3.39 16.67 -8.56
N GLN A 26 3.08 17.58 -7.63
CA GLN A 26 1.84 18.37 -7.65
C GLN A 26 1.66 19.11 -8.97
N THR A 27 2.71 19.76 -9.45
CA THR A 27 2.70 20.54 -10.69
C THR A 27 2.39 19.67 -11.91
N THR A 28 2.78 18.40 -11.87
CA THR A 28 2.66 17.46 -12.99
C THR A 28 1.45 16.53 -12.89
N PHE A 29 0.59 16.69 -11.88
CA PHE A 29 -0.59 15.86 -11.66
C PHE A 29 -1.54 15.82 -12.86
N ALA A 30 -1.89 16.98 -13.42
CA ALA A 30 -2.81 17.05 -14.56
C ALA A 30 -2.26 16.30 -15.79
N LEU A 31 -0.94 16.41 -16.04
CA LEU A 31 -0.26 15.70 -17.12
C LEU A 31 -0.29 14.18 -16.91
N ARG A 32 0.02 13.72 -15.69
CA ARG A 32 -0.10 12.29 -15.32
C ARG A 32 -1.51 11.77 -15.55
N ARG A 33 -2.52 12.47 -15.02
CA ARG A 33 -3.92 12.08 -15.16
C ARG A 33 -4.35 12.02 -16.63
N GLN A 34 -3.93 12.99 -17.44
CA GLN A 34 -4.21 12.98 -18.87
C GLN A 34 -3.57 11.76 -19.55
N ALA A 35 -2.30 11.46 -19.28
CA ALA A 35 -1.63 10.29 -19.84
C ALA A 35 -2.37 8.99 -19.48
N ILE A 36 -2.74 8.80 -18.21
CA ILE A 36 -3.47 7.61 -17.76
C ILE A 36 -4.81 7.46 -18.48
N VAL A 37 -5.60 8.55 -18.56
CA VAL A 37 -6.95 8.50 -19.16
C VAL A 37 -6.88 8.32 -20.67
N MET A 38 -5.86 8.86 -21.34
CA MET A 38 -5.76 8.83 -22.80
C MET A 38 -5.08 7.59 -23.34
N SER A 39 -4.03 7.09 -22.68
CA SER A 39 -3.25 5.95 -23.20
C SER A 39 -3.38 4.67 -22.38
N SER A 40 -4.02 4.72 -21.19
CA SER A 40 -4.16 3.58 -20.27
C SER A 40 -2.88 2.72 -20.19
N PRO A 41 -1.73 3.35 -19.87
CA PRO A 41 -0.46 2.65 -19.93
C PRO A 41 -0.39 1.56 -18.85
N PRO A 42 0.41 0.50 -19.07
CA PRO A 42 0.78 -0.43 -18.01
C PRO A 42 1.34 0.29 -16.78
N VAL A 43 1.15 -0.32 -15.61
CA VAL A 43 1.65 0.25 -14.34
C VAL A 43 3.17 0.38 -14.36
N SER A 44 3.90 -0.57 -14.97
CA SER A 44 5.36 -0.49 -15.16
C SER A 44 5.76 0.83 -15.81
N ASP A 45 5.16 1.14 -16.95
CA ASP A 45 5.49 2.30 -17.77
C ASP A 45 5.14 3.59 -17.05
N LEU A 46 4.02 3.61 -16.31
CA LEU A 46 3.64 4.74 -15.49
C LEU A 46 4.69 5.03 -14.40
N ILE A 47 5.19 3.98 -13.76
CA ILE A 47 6.21 4.09 -12.73
C ILE A 47 7.55 4.51 -13.32
N ASP A 48 7.93 4.02 -14.50
CA ASP A 48 9.17 4.44 -15.18
C ASP A 48 9.10 5.91 -15.61
N MET A 49 7.92 6.36 -16.04
CA MET A 49 7.69 7.77 -16.34
C MET A 49 7.73 8.66 -15.09
N TRP A 50 7.22 8.16 -13.96
CA TRP A 50 7.05 8.89 -12.70
C TRP A 50 7.53 8.07 -11.50
N PRO A 51 8.84 7.88 -11.33
CA PRO A 51 9.39 6.98 -10.31
C PRO A 51 9.04 7.37 -8.88
N ALA A 52 8.72 8.65 -8.64
CA ALA A 52 8.28 9.15 -7.34
C ALA A 52 6.99 8.47 -6.86
N LEU A 53 6.17 7.90 -7.76
CA LEU A 53 4.97 7.14 -7.40
C LEU A 53 5.27 5.86 -6.60
N ARG A 54 6.55 5.41 -6.53
CA ARG A 54 6.97 4.34 -5.63
C ARG A 54 7.15 4.81 -4.18
N MET A 55 7.19 6.12 -3.94
CA MET A 55 7.41 6.69 -2.61
C MET A 55 6.09 6.77 -1.86
N GLU A 56 6.08 6.30 -0.62
CA GLU A 56 4.88 6.33 0.25
C GLU A 56 4.26 7.72 0.35
N SER A 57 5.08 8.77 0.51
CA SER A 57 4.61 10.16 0.59
C SER A 57 3.86 10.60 -0.67
N GLU A 58 4.29 10.16 -1.85
CA GLU A 58 3.62 10.50 -3.11
C GLU A 58 2.40 9.63 -3.37
N VAL A 59 2.38 8.37 -2.90
CA VAL A 59 1.14 7.56 -2.92
C VAL A 59 0.05 8.24 -2.09
N HIS A 60 0.39 8.73 -0.90
CA HIS A 60 -0.54 9.52 -0.07
C HIS A 60 -1.00 10.80 -0.77
N ALA A 61 -0.07 11.55 -1.35
CA ALA A 61 -0.38 12.80 -2.02
C ALA A 61 -1.25 12.59 -3.28
N GLU A 62 -0.97 11.57 -4.09
CA GLU A 62 -1.77 11.23 -5.27
C GLU A 62 -3.17 10.78 -4.89
N PHE A 63 -3.31 9.91 -3.89
CA PHE A 63 -4.62 9.53 -3.38
C PHE A 63 -5.42 10.75 -2.96
N GLN A 64 -4.80 11.68 -2.23
CA GLN A 64 -5.45 12.92 -1.83
C GLN A 64 -5.81 13.81 -3.01
N ARG A 65 -4.95 13.95 -4.03
CA ARG A 65 -5.26 14.73 -5.24
C ARG A 65 -6.46 14.18 -6.01
N ILE A 66 -6.63 12.86 -6.02
CA ILE A 66 -7.70 12.18 -6.75
C ILE A 66 -9.01 12.21 -5.96
N THR A 67 -8.96 11.91 -4.66
CA THR A 67 -10.16 11.65 -3.83
C THR A 67 -10.52 12.81 -2.91
N ASN A 68 -9.62 13.77 -2.73
CA ASN A 68 -9.67 14.80 -1.71
C ASN A 68 -9.74 14.26 -0.26
N GLN A 69 -9.25 13.05 -0.04
CA GLN A 69 -9.22 12.40 1.28
C GLN A 69 -7.77 12.15 1.74
N ASN A 70 -7.54 12.20 3.05
CA ASN A 70 -6.25 11.82 3.62
C ASN A 70 -6.19 10.29 3.75
N LEU A 71 -5.30 9.64 2.98
CA LEU A 71 -5.25 8.18 2.90
C LEU A 71 -5.01 7.53 4.28
N PRO A 72 -3.96 7.87 5.04
CA PRO A 72 -3.73 7.24 6.35
C PRO A 72 -4.92 7.39 7.30
N ASN A 73 -5.46 8.60 7.43
CA ASN A 73 -6.56 8.86 8.36
C ASN A 73 -7.82 8.09 7.96
N THR A 74 -8.15 8.09 6.67
CA THR A 74 -9.33 7.38 6.14
C THR A 74 -9.17 5.88 6.31
N PHE A 75 -8.00 5.35 5.97
CA PHE A 75 -7.68 3.93 6.10
C PHE A 75 -7.76 3.47 7.55
N TYR A 76 -7.10 4.17 8.48
CA TYR A 76 -7.11 3.78 9.89
C TYR A 76 -8.48 3.96 10.54
N ALA A 77 -9.25 4.99 10.17
CA ALA A 77 -10.61 5.17 10.69
C ALA A 77 -11.52 4.00 10.27
N GLU A 78 -11.49 3.60 9.00
CA GLU A 78 -12.28 2.47 8.51
C GLU A 78 -11.76 1.12 9.04
N LEU A 79 -10.43 0.96 9.15
CA LEU A 79 -9.85 -0.23 9.78
C LEU A 79 -10.36 -0.37 11.21
N ASP A 80 -10.26 0.69 12.02
CA ASP A 80 -10.72 0.72 13.42
C ASP A 80 -12.20 0.37 13.56
N ARG A 81 -13.03 0.97 12.71
CA ARG A 81 -14.45 0.67 12.63
C ARG A 81 -14.71 -0.83 12.43
N HIS A 82 -13.87 -1.50 11.66
CA HIS A 82 -14.02 -2.93 11.32
C HIS A 82 -13.22 -3.89 12.20
N LEU A 83 -12.29 -3.41 13.04
CA LEU A 83 -11.44 -4.26 13.89
C LEU A 83 -12.24 -5.30 14.71
N PRO A 84 -13.33 -4.95 15.43
CA PRO A 84 -14.04 -5.93 16.26
C PRO A 84 -14.58 -7.10 15.43
N ARG A 85 -15.17 -6.80 14.27
CA ARG A 85 -15.75 -7.81 13.37
C ARG A 85 -14.67 -8.68 12.75
N LEU A 86 -13.56 -8.08 12.31
CA LEU A 86 -12.43 -8.80 11.72
C LEU A 86 -11.80 -9.75 12.74
N MET A 87 -11.57 -9.31 13.98
CA MET A 87 -11.06 -10.17 15.05
C MET A 87 -11.96 -11.36 15.34
N THR A 88 -13.29 -11.16 15.39
CA THR A 88 -14.24 -12.28 15.55
C THR A 88 -14.13 -13.27 14.38
N LEU A 89 -14.09 -12.79 13.14
CA LEU A 89 -13.97 -13.64 11.96
C LEU A 89 -12.66 -14.44 11.94
N PHE A 90 -11.54 -13.81 12.32
CA PHE A 90 -10.25 -14.51 12.40
C PHE A 90 -10.26 -15.59 13.47
N ARG A 91 -10.81 -15.31 14.66
CA ARG A 91 -10.94 -16.33 15.73
C ARG A 91 -11.82 -17.51 15.30
N GLN A 92 -12.95 -17.23 14.64
CA GLN A 92 -13.83 -18.28 14.09
C GLN A 92 -13.15 -19.12 12.99
N LYS A 93 -12.24 -18.53 12.20
CA LYS A 93 -11.48 -19.27 11.18
C LYS A 93 -10.32 -20.05 11.79
N ALA A 94 -9.67 -19.50 12.81
CA ALA A 94 -8.60 -20.14 13.57
C ALA A 94 -9.07 -21.36 14.39
N SER A 95 -10.35 -21.43 14.76
CA SER A 95 -10.92 -22.59 15.44
C SER A 95 -11.25 -23.77 14.52
N LYS A 96 -10.94 -23.67 13.22
CA LYS A 96 -11.10 -24.75 12.24
C LYS A 96 -9.78 -25.52 12.12
N THR A 97 -9.74 -26.50 11.22
CA THR A 97 -8.54 -27.30 10.93
C THR A 97 -7.92 -26.88 9.61
N GLY A 98 -6.59 -26.99 9.50
CA GLY A 98 -5.83 -26.75 8.28
C GLY A 98 -4.81 -25.61 8.45
N SER A 99 -3.86 -25.54 7.52
CA SER A 99 -2.70 -24.65 7.60
C SER A 99 -3.08 -23.17 7.81
N ILE A 100 -4.15 -22.70 7.16
CA ILE A 100 -4.66 -21.34 7.34
C ILE A 100 -5.20 -21.11 8.76
N ALA A 101 -5.91 -22.09 9.32
CA ALA A 101 -6.43 -21.99 10.68
C ALA A 101 -5.29 -21.99 11.70
N ASP A 102 -4.30 -22.87 11.53
CA ASP A 102 -3.11 -22.95 12.38
C ASP A 102 -2.31 -21.64 12.35
N ALA A 103 -2.11 -21.05 11.15
CA ALA A 103 -1.42 -19.78 10.98
C ALA A 103 -2.17 -18.62 11.69
N LEU A 104 -3.50 -18.56 11.53
CA LEU A 104 -4.31 -17.55 12.22
C LEU A 104 -4.31 -17.75 13.74
N ALA A 105 -4.37 -19.00 14.22
CA ALA A 105 -4.28 -19.32 15.64
C ALA A 105 -2.94 -18.86 16.24
N GLY A 106 -1.83 -19.06 15.50
CA GLY A 106 -0.52 -18.56 15.90
C GLY A 106 -0.47 -17.03 16.04
N MET A 107 -0.99 -16.30 15.05
CA MET A 107 -1.04 -14.83 15.09
C MET A 107 -1.92 -14.30 16.24
N LEU A 108 -3.07 -14.93 16.46
CA LEU A 108 -3.98 -14.58 17.55
C LEU A 108 -3.38 -14.89 18.91
N LYS A 109 -2.65 -16.00 19.06
CA LYS A 109 -1.93 -16.33 20.28
C LYS A 109 -0.89 -15.27 20.63
N VAL A 110 -0.09 -14.83 19.66
CA VAL A 110 0.89 -13.75 19.87
C VAL A 110 0.20 -12.46 20.33
N HIS A 111 -0.99 -12.16 19.81
CA HIS A 111 -1.78 -11.02 20.26
C HIS A 111 -2.30 -11.20 21.69
N ASP A 112 -2.90 -12.35 22.00
CA ASP A 112 -3.50 -12.63 23.30
C ASP A 112 -2.44 -12.69 24.43
N GLU A 113 -1.18 -13.02 24.10
CA GLU A 113 -0.03 -13.00 25.03
C GLU A 113 0.52 -11.59 25.33
N GLN A 114 0.05 -10.54 24.64
CA GLN A 114 0.48 -9.18 24.91
C GLN A 114 -0.12 -8.65 26.23
N GLU A 115 0.70 -7.94 27.01
CA GLU A 115 0.27 -7.33 28.27
C GLU A 115 -0.82 -6.26 28.06
N PHE A 116 -0.77 -5.54 26.94
CA PHE A 116 -1.70 -4.46 26.60
C PHE A 116 -2.38 -4.68 25.25
N HIS A 117 -3.69 -4.47 25.21
CA HIS A 117 -4.53 -4.68 24.03
C HIS A 117 -5.11 -3.35 23.51
N ASP A 118 -4.21 -2.42 23.17
CA ASP A 118 -4.55 -1.12 22.62
C ASP A 118 -4.97 -1.18 21.13
N ILE A 119 -5.24 -0.02 20.54
CA ILE A 119 -5.68 0.06 19.15
C ILE A 119 -4.58 -0.38 18.17
N HIS A 120 -3.31 -0.10 18.47
CA HIS A 120 -2.18 -0.41 17.60
C HIS A 120 -1.90 -1.90 17.55
N THR A 121 -2.00 -2.59 18.68
CA THR A 121 -1.83 -4.04 18.71
C THR A 121 -2.94 -4.75 17.94
N ARG A 122 -4.19 -4.30 18.08
CA ARG A 122 -5.32 -4.84 17.31
C ARG A 122 -5.19 -4.59 15.81
N ARG A 123 -4.80 -3.38 15.39
CA ARG A 123 -4.52 -3.06 13.98
C ARG A 123 -3.46 -3.99 13.42
N THR A 124 -2.34 -4.12 14.11
CA THR A 124 -1.23 -5.00 13.72
C THR A 124 -1.69 -6.44 13.54
N THR A 125 -2.42 -6.99 14.51
CA THR A 125 -2.95 -8.37 14.42
C THR A 125 -3.86 -8.55 13.22
N VAL A 126 -4.81 -7.63 13.02
CA VAL A 126 -5.73 -7.70 11.87
C VAL A 126 -4.99 -7.60 10.54
N LEU A 127 -4.05 -6.67 10.41
CA LEU A 127 -3.26 -6.49 9.19
C LEU A 127 -2.41 -7.74 8.86
N HIS A 128 -1.83 -8.41 9.87
CA HIS A 128 -1.13 -9.68 9.66
C HIS A 128 -2.06 -10.83 9.27
N CYS A 129 -3.29 -10.86 9.80
CA CYS A 129 -4.25 -11.93 9.51
C CYS A 129 -4.92 -11.78 8.13
N LEU A 130 -5.00 -10.56 7.58
CA LEU A 130 -5.71 -10.29 6.32
C LEU A 130 -5.17 -11.12 5.12
N PRO A 131 -3.85 -11.13 4.82
CA PRO A 131 -3.31 -11.93 3.72
C PRO A 131 -3.59 -13.43 3.92
N VAL A 132 -3.39 -13.96 5.13
CA VAL A 132 -3.59 -15.39 5.45
C VAL A 132 -5.03 -15.84 5.23
N ARG A 133 -6.01 -14.93 5.34
CA ARG A 133 -7.42 -15.24 5.13
C ARG A 133 -7.75 -15.67 3.70
N GLU A 134 -7.00 -15.22 2.70
CA GLU A 134 -7.32 -15.36 1.28
C GLU A 134 -6.56 -16.49 0.56
N ASP A 135 -5.77 -17.32 1.26
CA ASP A 135 -4.88 -18.34 0.66
C ASP A 135 -3.95 -17.73 -0.42
N VAL A 136 -3.22 -16.70 -0.01
CA VAL A 136 -2.50 -15.78 -0.87
C VAL A 136 -1.09 -16.23 -1.26
N SER A 137 -0.87 -17.53 -1.46
CA SER A 137 0.40 -18.05 -1.97
C SER A 137 0.86 -17.41 -3.30
N GLY A 138 0.07 -16.52 -3.92
CA GLY A 138 0.50 -15.60 -4.98
C GLY A 138 -0.11 -14.19 -5.00
N PHE A 139 -0.57 -13.62 -3.87
CA PHE A 139 -1.19 -12.27 -3.90
C PHE A 139 -0.16 -11.13 -3.92
N PHE A 140 1.00 -11.34 -3.30
CA PHE A 140 2.18 -10.52 -3.56
C PHE A 140 2.91 -11.06 -4.80
N ARG A 141 2.25 -11.14 -5.96
CA ARG A 141 3.02 -11.07 -7.20
C ARG A 141 3.57 -9.67 -7.28
N THR A 142 4.82 -9.49 -6.88
CA THR A 142 5.64 -8.43 -7.49
C THR A 142 5.52 -8.61 -8.99
N CYS A 143 5.21 -7.52 -9.71
CA CYS A 143 5.20 -7.53 -11.17
C CYS A 143 6.47 -8.25 -11.63
N PRO A 144 6.38 -9.35 -12.41
CA PRO A 144 7.59 -9.93 -12.96
C PRO A 144 8.24 -8.86 -13.83
N ASP A 145 9.50 -8.54 -13.54
CA ASP A 145 10.35 -7.76 -14.43
C ASP A 145 10.40 -8.51 -15.74
N THR A 146 9.54 -8.12 -16.67
CA THR A 146 9.53 -8.69 -18.02
C THR A 146 10.65 -7.98 -18.76
N SER A 147 11.90 -8.29 -18.40
CA SER A 147 13.04 -8.12 -19.29
C SER A 147 13.04 -9.27 -20.29
N ALA A 148 11.99 -9.31 -21.11
CA ALA A 148 12.03 -10.03 -22.37
C ALA A 148 12.07 -8.95 -23.46
N GLU A 149 13.28 -8.54 -23.80
CA GLU A 149 13.53 -7.93 -25.11
C GLU A 149 14.02 -9.02 -26.09
N PRO A 150 13.70 -8.87 -27.39
CA PRO A 150 13.81 -9.92 -28.40
C PRO A 150 15.23 -10.35 -28.78
#